data_AF-A0A349LGY9-F1
#
_entry.id   AF-A0A349LGY9-F1
#
_cell.length_a   1.000
_cell.length_b   1.000
_cell.length_c   1.000
_cell.angle_alpha   90.00
_cell.angle_beta   90.00
_cell.angle_gamma   90.00
#
_symmetry.space_group_name_H-M   'P 1'
#
loop_
_entity.id
_entity.type
_entity.pdbx_description
1 polymer ?
#
loop_
_entity_poly.entity_id
_entity_poly.type
_entity_poly.pdbx_seq_one_letter_code
_entity_poly.pdbx_strand_id
1 'polypeptide(L)'
;ERKISAVGQALRLVLLPGDSSASFVRWLESRGRGKKGNLVLAAAPIELGGVLLDSLFTKAETTVLTSATLTTRGNFDFARGRLGISEVELEGAEVDVSVHERRVPSPFNFREQALIAVPTDIPWKNGKGSPPEDATVKVLEAFAGITDGGLFALFTSHSALRHVAEGVRTQGIDQSWPIFVQGEEDRHRILERFIDSGRGILLGTSSFWEGVDVPGDPLRGLLIHKLPFRVPTEPITAARMEAIERQGRDPFAHFMLPHAALRLKQGFGRLIRARTDRGVVLILDDRIVRRRYGRYLQDSLPPAPIVREPWPGIEERLRDFFNLG
;
A
#
# COMPACT_ATOMS: atom_id res chain seq x y z
N GLU A 1 -4.59 -40.40 -9.30
CA GLU A 1 -3.73 -39.85 -10.38
C GLU A 1 -3.64 -38.33 -10.38
N ARG A 2 -4.61 -37.55 -10.90
CA ARG A 2 -4.49 -36.07 -11.10
C ARG A 2 -3.78 -35.29 -9.97
N LYS A 3 -4.14 -35.50 -8.70
CA LYS A 3 -3.47 -34.83 -7.54
C LYS A 3 -1.97 -35.15 -7.45
N ILE A 4 -1.56 -36.39 -7.70
CA ILE A 4 -0.15 -36.82 -7.66
C ILE A 4 0.61 -36.22 -8.85
N SER A 5 0.00 -36.17 -10.04
CA SER A 5 0.57 -35.51 -11.22
C SER A 5 0.81 -34.02 -10.98
N ALA A 6 -0.17 -33.30 -10.41
CA ALA A 6 -0.03 -31.88 -10.07
C ALA A 6 1.06 -31.62 -9.02
N VAL A 7 1.16 -32.46 -7.98
CA VAL A 7 2.27 -32.38 -6.99
C VAL A 7 3.62 -32.65 -7.65
N GLY A 8 3.71 -33.63 -8.55
CA GLY A 8 4.92 -33.93 -9.32
C GLY A 8 5.34 -32.76 -10.23
N GLN A 9 4.39 -32.08 -10.87
CA GLN A 9 4.65 -30.87 -11.66
C GLN A 9 5.12 -29.70 -10.78
N ALA A 10 4.48 -29.46 -9.63
CA ALA A 10 4.89 -28.41 -8.70
C ALA A 10 6.30 -28.66 -8.13
N LEU A 11 6.62 -29.90 -7.75
CA LEU A 11 7.95 -30.27 -7.28
C LEU A 11 9.01 -30.11 -8.38
N ARG A 12 8.71 -30.47 -9.64
CA ARG A 12 9.60 -30.19 -10.79
C ARG A 12 9.81 -28.69 -10.97
N LEU A 13 8.74 -27.88 -10.99
CA LEU A 13 8.84 -26.44 -11.18
C LEU A 13 9.72 -25.76 -10.12
N VAL A 14 9.70 -26.21 -8.87
CA VAL A 14 10.51 -25.65 -7.77
C VAL A 14 11.94 -26.23 -7.73
N LEU A 15 12.10 -27.55 -7.89
CA LEU A 15 13.37 -28.25 -7.61
C LEU A 15 14.21 -28.59 -8.86
N LEU A 16 13.60 -28.60 -10.05
CA LEU A 16 14.23 -28.92 -11.33
C LEU A 16 13.93 -27.78 -12.33
N PRO A 17 14.55 -26.61 -12.15
CA PRO A 17 14.11 -25.36 -12.76
C PRO A 17 14.22 -25.31 -14.29
N GLY A 18 15.18 -26.03 -14.87
CA GLY A 18 15.40 -26.12 -16.33
C GLY A 18 15.56 -24.76 -17.00
N ASP A 19 15.08 -24.66 -18.24
CA ASP A 19 15.08 -23.42 -19.03
C ASP A 19 14.19 -22.34 -18.39
N SER A 20 13.14 -22.75 -17.66
CA SER A 20 12.30 -21.88 -16.83
C SER A 20 13.01 -21.31 -15.59
N SER A 21 14.32 -21.50 -15.45
CA SER A 21 15.13 -20.97 -14.35
C SER A 21 15.02 -19.45 -14.24
N ALA A 22 15.25 -18.71 -15.32
CA ALA A 22 15.26 -17.24 -15.33
C ALA A 22 13.88 -16.60 -15.11
N SER A 23 12.78 -17.25 -15.53
CA SER A 23 11.43 -16.63 -15.55
C SER A 23 10.67 -16.73 -14.22
N PHE A 24 11.12 -17.57 -13.27
CA PHE A 24 10.41 -17.86 -12.02
C PHE A 24 11.30 -17.66 -10.79
N VAL A 25 10.81 -16.89 -9.82
CA VAL A 25 11.35 -16.93 -8.46
C VAL A 25 10.88 -18.19 -7.75
N ARG A 26 11.78 -18.80 -6.97
CA ARG A 26 11.56 -20.04 -6.23
C ARG A 26 12.05 -19.87 -4.81
N TRP A 27 11.29 -20.34 -3.83
CA TRP A 27 11.71 -20.28 -2.44
C TRP A 27 11.14 -21.43 -1.59
N LEU A 28 11.76 -21.61 -0.43
CA LEU A 28 11.35 -22.52 0.62
C LEU A 28 11.01 -21.68 1.85
N GLU A 29 9.87 -21.93 2.49
CA GLU A 29 9.48 -21.26 3.74
C GLU A 29 8.92 -22.26 4.75
N SER A 30 9.24 -22.07 6.03
CA SER A 30 8.70 -22.88 7.12
C SER A 30 7.49 -22.18 7.74
N ARG A 31 6.32 -22.83 7.75
CA ARG A 31 5.09 -22.32 8.34
C ARG A 31 4.73 -23.09 9.61
N GLY A 32 4.62 -22.38 10.73
CA GLY A 32 4.25 -22.95 12.03
C GLY A 32 5.30 -22.66 13.12
N ARG A 33 5.16 -23.32 14.28
CA ARG A 33 6.13 -23.24 15.40
C ARG A 33 6.49 -24.64 15.89
N GLY A 34 7.76 -24.83 16.26
CA GLY A 34 8.28 -26.07 16.84
C GLY A 34 8.14 -27.29 15.91
N LYS A 35 8.00 -28.49 16.50
CA LYS A 35 7.96 -29.79 15.79
C LYS A 35 6.74 -30.00 14.86
N LYS A 36 5.88 -28.99 14.66
CA LYS A 36 4.74 -29.00 13.73
C LYS A 36 4.89 -27.95 12.61
N GLY A 37 6.12 -27.51 12.31
CA GLY A 37 6.40 -26.65 11.16
C GLY A 37 6.30 -27.41 9.84
N ASN A 38 5.46 -26.93 8.93
CA ASN A 38 5.35 -27.44 7.57
C ASN A 38 6.33 -26.68 6.65
N LEU A 39 7.09 -27.41 5.82
CA LEU A 39 7.85 -26.80 4.74
C LEU A 39 6.93 -26.54 3.54
N VAL A 40 6.87 -25.30 3.07
CA VAL A 40 6.19 -24.91 1.83
C VAL A 40 7.24 -24.69 0.76
N LEU A 41 7.02 -25.33 -0.39
CA LEU A 41 7.78 -25.13 -1.62
C LEU A 41 6.95 -24.23 -2.54
N ALA A 42 7.54 -23.13 -3.03
CA ALA A 42 6.84 -22.16 -3.84
C ALA A 42 7.65 -21.75 -5.08
N ALA A 43 6.96 -21.56 -6.19
CA ALA A 43 7.45 -20.93 -7.41
C ALA A 43 6.42 -19.90 -7.89
N ALA A 44 6.86 -18.74 -8.33
CA ALA A 44 6.02 -17.71 -8.93
C ALA A 44 6.75 -17.07 -10.12
N PRO A 45 6.05 -16.73 -11.21
CA PRO A 45 6.66 -16.01 -12.32
C PRO A 45 7.10 -14.63 -11.84
N ILE A 46 8.32 -14.22 -12.20
CA ILE A 46 8.86 -12.89 -11.87
C ILE A 46 8.03 -11.86 -12.62
N GLU A 47 7.92 -12.04 -13.93
CA GLU A 47 7.13 -11.22 -14.83
C GLU A 47 5.92 -11.98 -15.39
N LEU A 48 4.82 -11.25 -15.59
CA LEU A 48 3.56 -11.76 -16.11
C LEU A 48 3.21 -11.16 -17.49
N GLY A 49 4.01 -10.20 -17.98
CA GLY A 49 3.68 -9.41 -19.17
C GLY A 49 3.43 -10.26 -20.40
N GLY A 50 4.44 -11.02 -20.85
CA GLY A 50 4.30 -11.93 -22.00
C GLY A 50 3.14 -12.92 -21.83
N VAL A 51 2.93 -13.47 -20.63
CA VAL A 51 1.80 -14.39 -20.37
C VAL A 51 0.44 -13.72 -20.59
N LEU A 52 0.30 -12.45 -20.21
CA LEU A 52 -0.92 -11.66 -20.45
C LEU A 52 -1.04 -11.25 -21.93
N LEU A 53 0.06 -10.95 -22.60
CA LEU A 53 0.09 -10.69 -24.04
C LEU A 53 -0.40 -11.92 -24.83
N ASP A 54 0.23 -13.07 -24.59
CA ASP A 54 -0.05 -14.34 -25.28
C ASP A 54 -1.44 -14.91 -24.99
N SER A 55 -1.94 -14.74 -23.75
CA SER A 55 -3.16 -15.41 -23.26
C SER A 55 -4.40 -14.53 -23.21
N LEU A 56 -4.26 -13.20 -23.21
CA LEU A 56 -5.37 -12.25 -23.09
C LEU A 56 -5.34 -11.22 -24.23
N PHE A 57 -4.31 -10.38 -24.31
CA PHE A 57 -4.33 -9.23 -25.22
C PHE A 57 -4.26 -9.61 -26.70
N THR A 58 -3.61 -10.72 -27.06
CA THR A 58 -3.62 -11.28 -28.44
C THR A 58 -4.77 -12.27 -28.70
N LYS A 59 -5.72 -12.42 -27.76
CA LYS A 59 -6.81 -13.42 -27.82
C LYS A 59 -8.20 -12.80 -27.72
N ALA A 60 -8.31 -11.60 -27.14
CA ALA A 60 -9.52 -10.80 -27.12
C ALA A 60 -9.41 -9.65 -28.13
N GLU A 61 -10.40 -9.52 -29.01
CA GLU A 61 -10.51 -8.44 -30.01
C GLU A 61 -10.42 -7.02 -29.40
N THR A 62 -10.83 -6.85 -28.14
CA THR A 62 -10.65 -5.61 -27.38
C THR A 62 -10.65 -5.93 -25.88
N THR A 63 -9.68 -5.37 -25.14
CA THR A 63 -9.61 -5.47 -23.68
C THR A 63 -9.66 -4.07 -23.04
N VAL A 64 -10.69 -3.80 -22.24
CA VAL A 64 -10.84 -2.50 -21.53
C VAL A 64 -10.30 -2.61 -20.11
N LEU A 65 -9.19 -1.93 -19.83
CA LEU A 65 -8.60 -1.83 -18.49
C LEU A 65 -9.03 -0.54 -17.80
N THR A 66 -9.70 -0.63 -16.66
CA THR A 66 -10.14 0.53 -15.88
C THR A 66 -9.84 0.39 -14.39
N SER A 67 -9.28 1.44 -13.79
CA SER A 67 -9.09 1.60 -12.35
C SER A 67 -8.66 3.04 -12.05
N ALA A 68 -9.12 3.58 -10.91
CA ALA A 68 -8.77 4.94 -10.46
C ALA A 68 -7.26 5.16 -10.25
N THR A 69 -6.46 4.08 -10.21
CA THR A 69 -5.06 4.13 -9.78
C THR A 69 -4.02 3.67 -10.80
N LEU A 70 -4.41 3.33 -12.03
CA LEU A 70 -3.49 2.84 -13.09
C LEU A 70 -2.28 3.77 -13.38
N THR A 71 -2.43 5.08 -13.15
CA THR A 71 -1.37 6.07 -13.41
C THR A 71 -0.56 6.46 -12.17
N THR A 72 0.77 6.51 -12.34
CA THR A 72 1.76 7.12 -11.42
C THR A 72 2.33 8.38 -12.05
N ARG A 73 2.44 9.48 -11.30
CA ARG A 73 2.77 10.83 -11.83
C ARG A 73 1.95 11.27 -13.05
N GLY A 74 0.77 10.67 -13.26
CA GLY A 74 -0.07 10.90 -14.42
C GLY A 74 0.31 10.16 -15.71
N ASN A 75 1.27 9.22 -15.69
CA ASN A 75 1.60 8.34 -16.80
C ASN A 75 1.24 6.86 -16.48
N PHE A 76 0.98 6.05 -17.49
CA PHE A 76 0.66 4.63 -17.43
C PHE A 76 1.89 3.71 -17.64
N ASP A 77 3.08 4.22 -17.98
CA ASP A 77 4.32 3.43 -18.23
C ASP A 77 4.49 2.21 -17.31
N PHE A 78 4.32 2.43 -16.00
CA PHE A 78 4.46 1.39 -14.99
C PHE A 78 3.39 0.31 -15.15
N ALA A 79 2.13 0.66 -15.39
CA ALA A 79 1.08 -0.31 -15.69
C ALA A 79 1.39 -1.07 -16.99
N ARG A 80 1.79 -0.39 -18.07
CA ARG A 80 2.13 -1.02 -19.36
C ARG A 80 3.22 -2.09 -19.22
N GLY A 81 4.36 -1.72 -18.64
CA GLY A 81 5.49 -2.63 -18.40
C GLY A 81 5.27 -3.65 -17.27
N ARG A 82 4.21 -3.52 -16.47
CA ARG A 82 3.74 -4.59 -15.57
C ARG A 82 2.79 -5.58 -16.26
N LEU A 83 2.26 -5.23 -17.43
CA LEU A 83 1.21 -5.95 -18.17
C LEU A 83 1.69 -6.57 -19.50
N GLY A 84 2.90 -6.26 -19.98
CA GLY A 84 3.41 -6.78 -21.26
C GLY A 84 3.02 -5.95 -22.48
N ILE A 85 2.65 -4.69 -22.29
CA ILE A 85 2.07 -3.81 -23.33
C ILE A 85 2.76 -2.43 -23.40
N SER A 86 4.02 -2.33 -22.94
CA SER A 86 4.87 -1.18 -23.27
C SER A 86 5.33 -1.25 -24.73
N GLU A 87 5.69 -0.10 -25.34
CA GLU A 87 6.09 -0.03 -26.75
C GLU A 87 7.19 -1.05 -27.10
N VAL A 88 8.24 -1.13 -26.28
CA VAL A 88 9.35 -2.08 -26.44
C VAL A 88 8.92 -3.55 -26.38
N GLU A 89 7.89 -3.88 -25.60
CA GLU A 89 7.37 -5.26 -25.50
C GLU A 89 6.50 -5.62 -26.71
N LEU A 90 5.75 -4.66 -27.26
CA LEU A 90 4.90 -4.86 -28.44
C LEU A 90 5.72 -4.92 -29.74
N GLU A 91 6.68 -4.00 -29.90
CA GLU A 91 7.65 -3.99 -31.01
C GLU A 91 8.47 -5.29 -31.04
N GLY A 92 8.92 -5.76 -29.87
CA GLY A 92 9.74 -6.98 -29.75
C GLY A 92 8.97 -8.31 -29.88
N ALA A 93 7.63 -8.28 -29.95
CA ALA A 93 6.80 -9.48 -30.01
C ALA A 93 6.13 -9.73 -31.38
N GLU A 94 6.26 -8.79 -32.33
CA GLU A 94 5.63 -8.85 -33.67
C GLU A 94 4.09 -9.06 -33.63
N VAL A 95 3.42 -8.51 -32.62
CA VAL A 95 1.96 -8.65 -32.40
C VAL A 95 1.15 -7.44 -32.86
N ASP A 96 0.00 -7.69 -33.49
CA ASP A 96 -0.99 -6.66 -33.82
C ASP A 96 -1.84 -6.31 -32.58
N VAL A 97 -1.27 -5.51 -31.67
CA VAL A 97 -1.92 -5.02 -30.45
C VAL A 97 -1.67 -3.53 -30.30
N SER A 98 -2.73 -2.72 -30.44
CA SER A 98 -2.68 -1.28 -30.20
C SER A 98 -3.15 -0.91 -28.79
N VAL A 99 -2.58 0.15 -28.21
CA VAL A 99 -2.87 0.62 -26.85
C VAL A 99 -3.40 2.05 -26.90
N HIS A 100 -4.62 2.25 -26.40
CA HIS A 100 -5.24 3.58 -26.30
C HIS A 100 -5.44 3.98 -24.84
N GLU A 101 -4.92 5.14 -24.47
CA GLU A 101 -4.91 5.62 -23.08
C GLU A 101 -5.85 6.81 -22.88
N ARG A 102 -6.59 6.81 -21.76
CA ARG A 102 -7.42 7.95 -21.35
C ARG A 102 -7.41 8.13 -19.85
N ARG A 103 -7.09 9.35 -19.41
CA ARG A 103 -7.24 9.77 -18.01
C ARG A 103 -8.57 10.51 -17.85
N VAL A 104 -9.41 10.03 -16.94
CA VAL A 104 -10.61 10.75 -16.48
C VAL A 104 -10.21 11.52 -15.20
N PRO A 105 -10.48 12.83 -15.10
CA PRO A 105 -10.23 13.57 -13.86
C PRO A 105 -11.21 13.15 -12.75
N SER A 106 -10.77 13.29 -11.50
CA SER A 106 -11.66 13.07 -10.33
C SER A 106 -12.73 14.16 -10.25
N PRO A 107 -13.97 13.84 -9.84
CA PRO A 107 -15.02 14.84 -9.60
C PRO A 107 -14.90 15.60 -8.26
N PHE A 108 -13.98 15.19 -7.37
CA PHE A 108 -13.83 15.70 -6.00
C PHE A 108 -12.87 16.89 -5.89
N ASN A 109 -13.17 17.84 -5.00
CA ASN A 109 -12.33 19.00 -4.76
C ASN A 109 -11.32 18.75 -3.64
N PHE A 110 -10.27 18.00 -3.94
CA PHE A 110 -9.24 17.62 -2.97
C PHE A 110 -8.51 18.78 -2.29
N ARG A 111 -8.64 20.03 -2.78
CA ARG A 111 -8.05 21.21 -2.13
C ARG A 111 -8.79 21.67 -0.88
N GLU A 112 -10.09 21.38 -0.79
CA GLU A 112 -10.98 21.75 0.32
C GLU A 112 -11.44 20.50 1.11
N GLN A 113 -11.59 19.38 0.41
CA GLN A 113 -12.01 18.10 0.97
C GLN A 113 -10.87 17.33 1.66
N ALA A 114 -9.60 17.63 1.41
CA ALA A 114 -8.51 16.85 1.98
C ALA A 114 -7.28 17.67 2.35
N LEU A 115 -6.51 17.14 3.30
CA LEU A 115 -5.22 17.67 3.74
C LEU A 115 -4.20 16.53 3.89
N ILE A 116 -2.97 16.73 3.43
CA ILE A 116 -1.84 15.82 3.71
C ILE A 116 -0.99 16.46 4.79
N ALA A 117 -0.87 15.80 5.93
CA ALA A 117 -0.10 16.28 7.07
C ALA A 117 1.17 15.43 7.26
N VAL A 118 2.32 16.09 7.46
CA VAL A 118 3.62 15.43 7.60
C VAL A 118 4.42 16.01 8.78
N PRO A 119 4.25 15.48 10.01
CA PRO A 119 5.08 15.88 11.16
C PRO A 119 6.55 15.56 10.92
N THR A 120 7.44 16.38 11.48
CA THR A 120 8.89 16.37 11.16
C THR A 120 9.79 15.98 12.34
N ASP A 121 9.19 15.77 13.50
CA ASP A 121 9.80 15.51 14.81
C ASP A 121 9.62 14.05 15.29
N ILE A 122 8.86 13.23 14.55
CA ILE A 122 8.71 11.78 14.82
C ILE A 122 10.10 11.09 14.83
N PRO A 123 10.46 10.31 15.87
CA PRO A 123 11.84 9.88 16.11
C PRO A 123 12.28 8.66 15.26
N TRP A 124 12.28 8.78 13.93
CA TRP A 124 12.71 7.74 12.97
C TRP A 124 14.21 7.37 12.98
N LYS A 125 14.98 7.78 13.99
CA LYS A 125 16.42 7.55 14.05
C LYS A 125 16.71 6.17 14.63
N ASN A 126 17.43 5.33 13.87
CA ASN A 126 18.04 4.11 14.39
C ASN A 126 19.11 4.49 15.45
N GLY A 127 18.76 4.47 16.74
CA GLY A 127 19.66 4.89 17.82
C GLY A 127 18.98 4.93 19.19
N LYS A 128 19.69 5.44 20.21
CA LYS A 128 19.17 5.57 21.59
C LYS A 128 18.03 6.60 21.64
N GLY A 129 16.81 6.14 21.92
CA GLY A 129 15.59 6.93 22.07
C GLY A 129 14.37 6.01 22.19
N SER A 130 13.19 6.59 22.43
CA SER A 130 11.92 5.85 22.32
C SER A 130 11.66 5.40 20.87
N PRO A 131 11.06 4.22 20.64
CA PRO A 131 10.57 3.82 19.33
C PRO A 131 9.59 4.85 18.72
N PRO A 132 9.58 5.04 17.38
CA PRO A 132 8.60 5.91 16.72
C PRO A 132 7.15 5.46 16.93
N GLU A 133 6.94 4.19 17.27
CA GLU A 133 5.66 3.65 17.73
C GLU A 133 5.13 4.36 19.00
N ASP A 134 5.98 4.73 19.97
CA ASP A 134 5.56 5.45 21.20
C ASP A 134 5.01 6.85 20.86
N ALA A 135 5.65 7.54 19.90
CA ALA A 135 5.17 8.81 19.39
C ALA A 135 3.88 8.64 18.57
N THR A 136 3.77 7.53 17.84
CA THR A 136 2.58 7.20 17.03
C THR A 136 1.33 7.00 17.89
N VAL A 137 1.43 6.44 19.10
CA VAL A 137 0.28 6.34 20.04
C VAL A 137 -0.26 7.72 20.38
N LYS A 138 0.60 8.66 20.81
CA LYS A 138 0.19 10.03 21.19
C LYS A 138 -0.38 10.82 20.01
N VAL A 139 0.23 10.67 18.85
CA VAL A 139 -0.25 11.29 17.60
C VAL A 139 -1.61 10.73 17.19
N LEU A 140 -1.83 9.43 17.37
CA LEU A 140 -3.12 8.77 17.12
C LEU A 140 -4.20 9.20 18.12
N GLU A 141 -3.85 9.37 19.39
CA GLU A 141 -4.73 9.91 20.44
C GLU A 141 -5.22 11.32 20.11
N ALA A 142 -4.29 12.24 19.89
CA ALA A 142 -4.61 13.64 19.59
C ALA A 142 -5.38 13.77 18.25
N PHE A 143 -5.01 12.97 17.23
CA PHE A 143 -5.77 12.92 15.98
C PHE A 143 -7.19 12.39 16.20
N ALA A 144 -7.38 11.36 17.02
CA ALA A 144 -8.71 10.83 17.35
C ALA A 144 -9.56 11.83 18.16
N GLY A 145 -8.94 12.62 19.03
CA GLY A 145 -9.58 13.73 19.74
C GLY A 145 -10.04 14.87 18.83
N ILE A 146 -9.39 15.06 17.68
CA ILE A 146 -9.75 16.06 16.67
C ILE A 146 -10.81 15.52 15.69
N THR A 147 -10.73 14.25 15.30
CA THR A 147 -11.69 13.68 14.36
C THR A 147 -12.91 13.04 15.01
N ASP A 148 -12.94 12.89 16.34
CA ASP A 148 -13.79 11.96 17.09
C ASP A 148 -13.74 10.53 16.54
N GLY A 149 -12.51 10.00 16.48
CA GLY A 149 -12.21 8.70 15.90
C GLY A 149 -12.50 8.68 14.39
N GLY A 150 -12.98 7.55 13.87
CA GLY A 150 -13.10 7.34 12.43
C GLY A 150 -11.73 7.30 11.73
N LEU A 151 -10.76 6.66 12.38
CA LEU A 151 -9.35 6.64 11.96
C LEU A 151 -8.91 5.26 11.49
N PHE A 152 -8.01 5.23 10.52
CA PHE A 152 -7.35 4.01 10.05
C PHE A 152 -5.84 4.21 10.03
N ALA A 153 -5.10 3.44 10.83
CA ALA A 153 -3.65 3.48 10.91
C ALA A 153 -3.02 2.32 10.13
N LEU A 154 -2.18 2.65 9.14
CA LEU A 154 -1.50 1.70 8.26
C LEU A 154 -0.02 1.51 8.63
N PHE A 155 0.32 0.28 9.01
CA PHE A 155 1.66 -0.13 9.42
C PHE A 155 2.37 -0.98 8.35
N THR A 156 3.68 -0.81 8.19
CA THR A 156 4.51 -1.67 7.32
C THR A 156 4.96 -2.96 7.99
N SER A 157 4.62 -3.21 9.27
CA SER A 157 4.91 -4.48 9.95
C SER A 157 3.89 -4.81 11.04
N HIS A 158 3.68 -6.11 11.27
CA HIS A 158 2.91 -6.64 12.41
C HIS A 158 3.62 -6.42 13.77
N SER A 159 4.86 -5.90 13.80
CA SER A 159 5.52 -5.55 15.06
C SER A 159 5.11 -4.15 15.51
N ALA A 160 5.19 -3.17 14.61
CA ALA A 160 4.77 -1.80 14.86
C ALA A 160 3.27 -1.71 15.20
N LEU A 161 2.44 -2.45 14.45
CA LEU A 161 1.00 -2.54 14.68
C LEU A 161 0.67 -3.02 16.10
N ARG A 162 1.32 -4.09 16.58
CA ARG A 162 1.07 -4.63 17.93
C ARG A 162 1.65 -3.74 19.03
N HIS A 163 2.78 -3.07 18.79
CA HIS A 163 3.33 -2.08 19.73
C HIS A 163 2.35 -0.92 19.94
N VAL A 164 1.82 -0.36 18.85
CA VAL A 164 0.83 0.73 18.96
C VAL A 164 -0.48 0.24 19.55
N ALA A 165 -0.96 -0.96 19.19
CA ALA A 165 -2.17 -1.55 19.80
C ALA A 165 -2.05 -1.72 21.32
N GLU A 166 -0.89 -2.17 21.81
CA GLU A 166 -0.61 -2.30 23.25
C GLU A 166 -0.51 -0.94 23.93
N GLY A 167 0.17 0.03 23.31
CA GLY A 167 0.31 1.39 23.84
C GLY A 167 -1.04 2.13 23.92
N VAL A 168 -1.90 1.94 22.93
CA VAL A 168 -3.28 2.49 22.88
C VAL A 168 -4.13 1.96 24.05
N ARG A 169 -4.06 0.65 24.33
CA ARG A 169 -4.72 0.03 25.49
C ARG A 169 -4.12 0.48 26.82
N THR A 170 -2.79 0.56 26.90
CA THR A 170 -2.05 0.99 28.10
C THR A 170 -2.40 2.43 28.50
N GLN A 171 -2.73 3.29 27.53
CA GLN A 171 -3.14 4.68 27.76
C GLN A 171 -4.66 4.85 27.91
N GLY A 172 -5.45 3.78 27.79
CA GLY A 172 -6.91 3.81 27.96
C GLY A 172 -7.67 4.47 26.80
N ILE A 173 -7.02 4.67 25.65
CA ILE A 173 -7.63 5.31 24.45
C ILE A 173 -8.82 4.47 23.94
N ASP A 174 -8.79 3.16 24.18
CA ASP A 174 -9.86 2.21 23.89
C ASP A 174 -11.14 2.40 24.72
N GLN A 175 -11.08 3.20 25.80
CA GLN A 175 -12.26 3.63 26.57
C GLN A 175 -13.01 4.78 25.88
N SER A 176 -12.33 5.56 25.02
CA SER A 176 -12.89 6.72 24.29
C SER A 176 -13.34 6.37 22.86
N TRP A 177 -12.62 5.47 22.19
CA TRP A 177 -12.89 5.05 20.81
C TRP A 177 -12.69 3.54 20.63
N PRO A 178 -13.63 2.78 20.04
CA PRO A 178 -13.47 1.35 19.82
C PRO A 178 -12.27 1.04 18.91
N ILE A 179 -11.32 0.25 19.43
CA ILE A 179 -10.10 -0.14 18.72
C ILE A 179 -10.29 -1.49 18.03
N PHE A 180 -9.94 -1.57 16.74
CA PHE A 180 -10.02 -2.78 15.94
C PHE A 180 -8.65 -3.12 15.36
N VAL A 181 -8.13 -4.32 15.63
CA VAL A 181 -6.73 -4.68 15.37
C VAL A 181 -6.64 -5.86 14.42
N GLN A 182 -5.94 -5.69 13.29
CA GLN A 182 -5.74 -6.78 12.33
C GLN A 182 -5.05 -7.99 12.99
N GLY A 183 -5.72 -9.14 12.93
CA GLY A 183 -5.21 -10.42 13.40
C GLY A 183 -5.76 -10.87 14.75
N GLU A 184 -6.58 -10.04 15.42
CA GLU A 184 -7.35 -10.45 16.61
C GLU A 184 -8.72 -11.05 16.22
N GLU A 185 -9.30 -10.58 15.12
CA GLU A 185 -10.55 -11.07 14.51
C GLU A 185 -10.39 -11.26 12.99
N ASP A 186 -11.41 -11.83 12.34
CA ASP A 186 -11.47 -11.89 10.88
C ASP A 186 -11.54 -10.49 10.25
N ARG A 187 -10.94 -10.35 9.06
CA ARG A 187 -10.88 -9.10 8.30
C ARG A 187 -12.25 -8.50 8.01
N HIS A 188 -13.23 -9.30 7.63
CA HIS A 188 -14.56 -8.80 7.27
C HIS A 188 -15.28 -8.25 8.50
N ARG A 189 -15.26 -9.00 9.60
CA ARG A 189 -15.86 -8.60 10.89
C ARG A 189 -15.20 -7.37 11.52
N ILE A 190 -13.88 -7.22 11.38
CA ILE A 190 -13.15 -6.02 11.79
C ILE A 190 -13.66 -4.77 11.05
N LEU A 191 -13.94 -4.91 9.75
CA LEU A 191 -14.37 -3.80 8.90
C LEU A 191 -15.84 -3.44 9.12
N GLU A 192 -16.70 -4.45 9.23
CA GLU A 192 -18.11 -4.35 9.63
C GLU A 192 -18.25 -3.56 10.94
N ARG A 193 -17.60 -4.02 12.02
CA ARG A 193 -17.66 -3.36 13.33
C ARG A 193 -17.02 -1.96 13.35
N PHE A 194 -16.05 -1.68 12.49
CA PHE A 194 -15.49 -0.34 12.34
C PHE A 194 -16.47 0.63 11.65
N ILE A 195 -17.18 0.17 10.61
CA ILE A 195 -18.23 0.93 9.93
C ILE A 195 -19.38 1.20 10.91
N ASP A 196 -19.91 0.16 11.56
CA ASP A 196 -21.00 0.24 12.54
C ASP A 196 -20.66 1.17 13.71
N SER A 197 -19.38 1.26 14.08
CA SER A 197 -18.93 2.13 15.17
C SER A 197 -18.99 3.62 14.83
N GLY A 198 -18.70 4.02 13.58
CA GLY A 198 -18.55 5.42 13.14
C GLY A 198 -17.35 6.19 13.73
N ARG A 199 -17.10 6.02 15.03
CA ARG A 199 -16.03 6.62 15.86
C ARG A 199 -14.84 5.68 16.13
N GLY A 200 -14.72 4.58 15.38
CA GLY A 200 -13.68 3.57 15.60
C GLY A 200 -12.25 4.00 15.26
N ILE A 201 -11.26 3.24 15.71
CA ILE A 201 -9.86 3.33 15.27
C ILE A 201 -9.39 1.96 14.82
N LEU A 202 -9.03 1.82 13.54
CA LEU A 202 -8.59 0.55 12.95
C LEU A 202 -7.06 0.52 12.76
N LEU A 203 -6.39 -0.40 13.43
CA LEU A 203 -4.96 -0.66 13.31
C LEU A 203 -4.71 -1.83 12.34
N GLY A 204 -4.24 -1.53 11.13
CA GLY A 204 -4.03 -2.51 10.05
C GLY A 204 -2.65 -2.41 9.40
N THR A 205 -2.17 -3.51 8.83
CA THR A 205 -0.96 -3.45 7.97
C THR A 205 -1.30 -2.89 6.59
N SER A 206 -0.28 -2.43 5.86
CA SER A 206 -0.45 -1.86 4.51
C SER A 206 -1.21 -2.73 3.50
N SER A 207 -1.22 -4.06 3.65
CA SER A 207 -2.00 -4.98 2.82
C SER A 207 -3.43 -5.20 3.30
N PHE A 208 -3.75 -4.87 4.56
CA PHE A 208 -5.10 -5.06 5.12
C PHE A 208 -6.18 -4.32 4.33
N TRP A 209 -5.81 -3.20 3.69
CA TRP A 209 -6.67 -2.33 2.88
C TRP A 209 -6.82 -2.77 1.41
N GLU A 210 -5.96 -3.65 0.90
CA GLU A 210 -5.92 -3.99 -0.52
C GLU A 210 -7.19 -4.80 -0.89
N GLY A 211 -8.11 -4.17 -1.61
CA GLY A 211 -9.44 -4.74 -1.89
C GLY A 211 -10.47 -4.60 -0.75
N VAL A 212 -10.28 -3.66 0.18
CA VAL A 212 -11.34 -3.25 1.11
C VAL A 212 -12.11 -2.08 0.54
N ASP A 213 -13.43 -2.18 0.47
CA ASP A 213 -14.31 -1.02 0.44
C ASP A 213 -14.85 -0.70 1.84
N VAL A 214 -15.10 0.58 2.13
CA VAL A 214 -15.60 1.11 3.42
C VAL A 214 -16.63 2.20 3.09
N PRO A 215 -17.86 1.84 2.69
CA PRO A 215 -18.85 2.82 2.26
C PRO A 215 -19.31 3.72 3.40
N GLY A 216 -19.64 4.97 3.08
CA GLY A 216 -20.15 5.97 4.03
C GLY A 216 -19.08 6.87 4.65
N ASP A 217 -19.45 7.46 5.80
CA ASP A 217 -18.73 8.52 6.52
C ASP A 217 -17.75 8.09 7.64
N PRO A 218 -17.47 6.80 7.97
CA PRO A 218 -16.73 6.44 9.19
C PRO A 218 -15.21 6.68 9.09
N LEU A 219 -14.71 7.33 8.04
CA LEU A 219 -13.29 7.51 7.77
C LEU A 219 -12.95 8.99 7.57
N ARG A 220 -12.62 9.64 8.69
CA ARG A 220 -12.18 11.04 8.75
C ARG A 220 -10.65 11.17 8.69
N GLY A 221 -9.90 10.10 8.97
CA GLY A 221 -8.43 10.14 8.93
C GLY A 221 -7.73 8.84 8.54
N LEU A 222 -6.68 8.97 7.72
CA LEU A 222 -5.78 7.91 7.31
C LEU A 222 -4.36 8.20 7.82
N LEU A 223 -3.96 7.53 8.90
CA LEU A 223 -2.59 7.61 9.42
C LEU A 223 -1.71 6.60 8.69
N ILE A 224 -0.63 7.05 8.08
CA ILE A 224 0.37 6.21 7.41
C ILE A 224 1.64 6.25 8.25
N HIS A 225 1.88 5.18 9.03
CA HIS A 225 3.02 5.10 9.94
C HIS A 225 4.33 5.17 9.14
N LYS A 226 4.43 4.43 8.04
CA LYS A 226 5.65 4.38 7.22
C LYS A 226 5.33 4.24 5.74
N LEU A 227 6.12 4.85 4.86
CA LEU A 227 5.88 4.83 3.43
C LEU A 227 5.82 3.38 2.89
N PRO A 228 4.79 3.03 2.09
CA PRO A 228 4.40 1.64 1.80
C PRO A 228 5.23 0.97 0.71
N PHE A 229 6.55 1.19 0.73
CA PHE A 229 7.51 0.43 -0.08
C PHE A 229 7.40 -1.07 0.22
N ARG A 230 7.66 -1.91 -0.79
CA ARG A 230 7.80 -3.36 -0.61
C ARG A 230 9.01 -3.69 0.27
N VAL A 231 9.03 -4.89 0.83
CA VAL A 231 10.17 -5.40 1.61
C VAL A 231 11.19 -5.97 0.62
N PRO A 232 12.43 -5.46 0.50
CA PRO A 232 13.37 -5.92 -0.53
C PRO A 232 13.73 -7.41 -0.44
N THR A 233 13.66 -8.00 0.76
CA THR A 233 13.94 -9.42 1.02
C THR A 233 12.73 -10.35 0.85
N GLU A 234 11.56 -9.83 0.47
CA GLU A 234 10.42 -10.65 0.04
C GLU A 234 10.77 -11.29 -1.32
N PRO A 235 10.68 -12.63 -1.51
CA PRO A 235 11.21 -13.29 -2.71
C PRO A 235 10.75 -12.70 -4.04
N ILE A 236 9.45 -12.41 -4.20
CA ILE A 236 8.89 -11.82 -5.43
C ILE A 236 9.37 -10.38 -5.64
N THR A 237 9.66 -9.64 -4.56
CA THR A 237 10.23 -8.29 -4.65
C THR A 237 11.70 -8.37 -5.02
N ALA A 238 12.49 -9.20 -4.34
CA ALA A 238 13.91 -9.42 -4.63
C ALA A 238 14.14 -9.79 -6.10
N ALA A 239 13.47 -10.84 -6.58
CA ALA A 239 13.66 -11.34 -7.95
C ALA A 239 13.24 -10.33 -9.03
N ARG A 240 12.24 -9.46 -8.76
CA ARG A 240 11.87 -8.35 -9.65
C ARG A 240 12.90 -7.23 -9.62
N MET A 241 13.47 -6.91 -8.45
CA MET A 241 14.56 -5.94 -8.35
C MET A 241 15.77 -6.43 -9.16
N GLU A 242 16.21 -7.67 -8.94
CA GLU A 242 17.31 -8.28 -9.69
C GLU A 242 17.04 -8.35 -11.21
N ALA A 243 15.79 -8.65 -11.63
CA ALA A 243 15.44 -8.68 -13.06
C ALA A 243 15.56 -7.31 -13.73
N ILE A 244 15.25 -6.23 -13.00
CA ILE A 244 15.42 -4.84 -13.48
C ILE A 244 16.90 -4.42 -13.44
N GLU A 245 17.66 -4.85 -12.42
CA GLU A 245 19.12 -4.64 -12.36
C GLU A 245 19.87 -5.34 -13.49
N ARG A 246 19.44 -6.56 -13.89
CA ARG A 246 19.95 -7.27 -15.08
C ARG A 246 19.70 -6.54 -16.40
N GLN A 247 18.71 -5.64 -16.44
CA GLN A 247 18.46 -4.73 -17.58
C GLN A 247 19.29 -3.43 -17.50
N GLY A 248 20.18 -3.28 -16.52
CA GLY A 248 20.97 -2.05 -16.29
C GLY A 248 20.15 -0.89 -15.73
N ARG A 249 18.98 -1.15 -15.14
CA ARG A 249 18.02 -0.13 -14.66
C ARG A 249 17.97 -0.10 -13.13
N ASP A 250 17.74 1.08 -12.55
CA ASP A 250 17.52 1.21 -11.10
C ASP A 250 16.15 0.61 -10.70
N PRO A 251 16.10 -0.46 -9.89
CA PRO A 251 14.85 -1.06 -9.43
C PRO A 251 14.11 -0.18 -8.40
N PHE A 252 14.81 0.75 -7.73
CA PHE A 252 14.14 1.69 -6.84
C PHE A 252 13.24 2.65 -7.63
N ALA A 253 13.78 3.34 -8.64
CA ALA A 253 13.02 4.24 -9.51
C ALA A 253 11.99 3.52 -10.39
N HIS A 254 12.26 2.29 -10.86
CA HIS A 254 11.38 1.59 -11.81
C HIS A 254 10.32 0.67 -11.18
N PHE A 255 10.52 0.19 -9.95
CA PHE A 255 9.57 -0.72 -9.29
C PHE A 255 9.16 -0.25 -7.90
N MET A 256 10.12 0.00 -7.00
CA MET A 256 9.80 0.30 -5.59
C MET A 256 9.04 1.63 -5.43
N LEU A 257 9.45 2.66 -6.17
CA LEU A 257 8.89 4.00 -6.11
C LEU A 257 7.51 4.12 -6.81
N PRO A 258 7.29 3.57 -8.03
CA PRO A 258 5.96 3.50 -8.63
C PRO A 258 4.98 2.65 -7.82
N HIS A 259 5.43 1.51 -7.27
CA HIS A 259 4.60 0.65 -6.41
C HIS A 259 4.17 1.38 -5.12
N ALA A 260 5.10 2.09 -4.47
CA ALA A 260 4.78 2.91 -3.30
C ALA A 260 3.80 4.06 -3.65
N ALA A 261 3.99 4.74 -4.79
CA ALA A 261 3.07 5.76 -5.27
C ALA A 261 1.66 5.21 -5.55
N LEU A 262 1.58 4.04 -6.20
CA LEU A 262 0.33 3.32 -6.45
C LEU A 262 -0.40 2.99 -5.13
N ARG A 263 0.30 2.42 -4.14
CA ARG A 263 -0.27 2.12 -2.82
C ARG A 263 -0.71 3.36 -2.05
N LEU A 264 0.06 4.46 -2.10
CA LEU A 264 -0.35 5.73 -1.48
C LEU A 264 -1.59 6.33 -2.16
N LYS A 265 -1.68 6.28 -3.49
CA LYS A 265 -2.83 6.77 -4.27
C LYS A 265 -4.07 5.92 -4.04
N GLN A 266 -3.93 4.59 -3.95
CA GLN A 266 -4.99 3.70 -3.49
C GLN A 266 -5.41 4.06 -2.07
N GLY A 267 -4.44 4.30 -1.18
CA GLY A 267 -4.59 4.91 0.15
C GLY A 267 -5.56 6.09 0.13
N PHE A 268 -5.18 7.15 -0.58
CA PHE A 268 -5.95 8.37 -0.69
C PHE A 268 -7.36 8.16 -1.29
N GLY A 269 -7.49 7.36 -2.34
CA GLY A 269 -8.74 7.18 -3.11
C GLY A 269 -9.89 6.50 -2.37
N ARG A 270 -9.71 6.14 -1.09
CA ARG A 270 -10.77 5.65 -0.19
C ARG A 270 -11.04 6.59 1.00
N LEU A 271 -10.33 7.71 1.12
CA LEU A 271 -10.60 8.76 2.12
C LEU A 271 -11.70 9.73 1.66
N ILE A 272 -11.76 10.01 0.35
CA ILE A 272 -12.74 10.91 -0.27
C ILE A 272 -13.49 10.14 -1.35
N ARG A 273 -14.81 10.01 -1.20
CA ARG A 273 -15.72 9.12 -1.95
C ARG A 273 -16.98 9.83 -2.43
N ALA A 274 -17.48 10.80 -1.65
CA ALA A 274 -18.52 11.75 -2.07
C ALA A 274 -18.00 13.20 -2.05
N ARG A 275 -18.88 14.14 -2.42
CA ARG A 275 -18.58 15.59 -2.48
C ARG A 275 -18.57 16.27 -1.11
N THR A 276 -19.12 15.61 -0.10
CA THR A 276 -19.28 16.08 1.28
C THR A 276 -18.10 15.70 2.17
N ASP A 277 -17.43 14.58 1.86
CA ASP A 277 -16.38 13.99 2.69
C ASP A 277 -15.25 14.98 2.91
N ARG A 278 -14.77 15.05 4.15
CA ARG A 278 -13.57 15.81 4.53
C ARG A 278 -12.66 14.94 5.38
N GLY A 279 -11.38 14.86 5.04
CA GLY A 279 -10.47 13.99 5.78
C GLY A 279 -8.98 14.26 5.58
N VAL A 280 -8.16 13.71 6.47
CA VAL A 280 -6.72 13.96 6.54
C VAL A 280 -5.90 12.70 6.27
N VAL A 281 -4.88 12.79 5.42
CA VAL A 281 -3.82 11.77 5.30
C VAL A 281 -2.61 12.22 6.13
N LEU A 282 -2.42 11.60 7.29
CA LEU A 282 -1.35 11.92 8.23
C LEU A 282 -0.17 10.95 8.04
N ILE A 283 0.89 11.40 7.37
CA ILE A 283 2.05 10.58 7.01
C ILE A 283 3.18 10.88 7.99
N LEU A 284 3.44 9.95 8.92
CA LEU A 284 4.45 10.15 9.96
C LEU A 284 5.89 10.07 9.44
N ASP A 285 6.08 9.52 8.24
CA ASP A 285 7.36 9.28 7.59
C ASP A 285 7.79 10.46 6.69
N ASP A 286 8.53 11.39 7.30
CA ASP A 286 9.01 12.63 6.67
C ASP A 286 9.90 12.43 5.43
N ARG A 287 10.29 11.20 5.08
CA ARG A 287 11.02 10.93 3.83
C ARG A 287 10.24 11.38 2.59
N ILE A 288 8.91 11.47 2.66
CA ILE A 288 8.06 12.01 1.58
C ILE A 288 8.30 13.51 1.32
N VAL A 289 8.87 14.26 2.28
CA VAL A 289 9.23 15.67 2.15
C VAL A 289 10.74 15.94 2.24
N ARG A 290 11.54 15.03 2.81
CA ARG A 290 13.00 15.18 2.96
C ARG A 290 13.83 14.51 1.85
N ARG A 291 13.30 13.53 1.11
CA ARG A 291 14.05 12.83 0.04
C ARG A 291 13.64 13.29 -1.34
N ARG A 292 14.58 13.29 -2.31
CA ARG A 292 14.32 13.69 -3.71
C ARG A 292 13.15 12.92 -4.35
N TYR A 293 13.05 11.61 -4.09
CA TYR A 293 11.92 10.79 -4.55
C TYR A 293 10.56 11.17 -3.93
N GLY A 294 10.55 11.89 -2.82
CA GLY A 294 9.34 12.34 -2.14
C GLY A 294 8.45 13.18 -3.07
N ARG A 295 9.06 14.00 -3.95
CA ARG A 295 8.32 14.76 -4.96
C ARG A 295 7.56 13.87 -5.95
N TYR A 296 8.09 12.72 -6.35
CA TYR A 296 7.40 11.77 -7.21
C TYR A 296 6.17 11.16 -6.53
N LEU A 297 6.27 10.88 -5.22
CA LEU A 297 5.13 10.40 -4.41
C LEU A 297 4.05 11.49 -4.31
N GLN A 298 4.44 12.74 -4.04
CA GLN A 298 3.53 13.90 -4.01
C GLN A 298 2.84 14.14 -5.37
N ASP A 299 3.60 14.18 -6.47
CA ASP A 299 3.08 14.34 -7.85
C ASP A 299 2.19 13.16 -8.31
N SER A 300 2.16 12.05 -7.57
CA SER A 300 1.30 10.89 -7.84
C SER A 300 0.02 10.85 -7.00
N LEU A 301 -0.08 11.69 -5.97
CA LEU A 301 -1.27 11.82 -5.13
C LEU A 301 -2.29 12.80 -5.73
N PRO A 302 -3.56 12.77 -5.28
CA PRO A 302 -4.51 13.83 -5.58
C PRO A 302 -4.04 15.21 -5.07
N PRO A 303 -4.45 16.32 -5.72
CA PRO A 303 -3.91 17.66 -5.48
C PRO A 303 -4.47 18.34 -4.22
N ALA A 304 -4.32 17.68 -3.07
CA ALA A 304 -4.58 18.25 -1.75
C ALA A 304 -3.40 19.13 -1.26
N PRO A 305 -3.62 20.07 -0.33
CA PRO A 305 -2.53 20.82 0.30
C PRO A 305 -1.65 19.88 1.14
N ILE A 306 -0.37 20.22 1.25
CA ILE A 306 0.60 19.45 2.05
C ILE A 306 1.19 20.38 3.13
N VAL A 307 0.90 20.10 4.39
CA VAL A 307 1.46 20.82 5.55
C VAL A 307 2.57 20.00 6.21
N ARG A 308 3.62 20.69 6.65
CA ARG A 308 4.87 20.07 7.13
C ARG A 308 5.49 20.93 8.23
N GLU A 309 5.19 20.58 9.47
CA GLU A 309 5.58 21.30 10.68
C GLU A 309 6.06 20.27 11.75
N PRO A 310 6.48 20.68 12.95
CA PRO A 310 6.51 19.78 14.12
C PRO A 310 5.08 19.35 14.51
N TRP A 311 4.89 18.29 15.30
CA TRP A 311 3.55 17.79 15.64
C TRP A 311 2.59 18.87 16.18
N PRO A 312 2.98 19.76 17.12
CA PRO A 312 2.05 20.78 17.63
C PRO A 312 1.48 21.71 16.55
N GLY A 313 2.29 22.11 15.57
CA GLY A 313 1.82 22.93 14.44
C GLY A 313 0.98 22.12 13.44
N ILE A 314 1.28 20.83 13.26
CA ILE A 314 0.38 19.92 12.53
C ILE A 314 -0.98 19.83 13.23
N GLU A 315 -1.00 19.67 14.56
CA GLU A 315 -2.21 19.52 15.36
C GLU A 315 -3.13 20.75 15.24
N GLU A 316 -2.56 21.95 15.31
CA GLU A 316 -3.25 23.23 15.02
C GLU A 316 -3.88 23.21 13.62
N ARG A 317 -3.12 22.82 12.58
CA ARG A 317 -3.65 22.69 11.21
C ARG A 317 -4.74 21.63 11.05
N LEU A 318 -4.77 20.59 11.89
CA LEU A 318 -5.87 19.61 11.87
C LEU A 318 -7.13 20.20 12.51
N ARG A 319 -6.99 20.95 13.60
CA ARG A 319 -8.09 21.69 14.25
C ARG A 319 -8.69 22.74 13.31
N ASP A 320 -7.84 23.57 12.69
CA ASP A 320 -8.21 24.49 11.60
C ASP A 320 -9.04 23.77 10.53
N PHE A 321 -8.52 22.65 10.01
CA PHE A 321 -9.12 21.94 8.88
C PHE A 321 -10.50 21.37 9.23
N PHE A 322 -10.70 20.81 10.43
CA PHE A 322 -12.01 20.29 10.86
C PHE A 322 -12.95 21.37 11.45
N ASN A 323 -12.57 22.66 11.39
CA ASN A 323 -13.31 23.80 11.95
C ASN A 323 -13.49 23.72 13.48
N LEU A 324 -12.53 23.13 14.20
CA LEU A 324 -12.52 23.01 15.66
C LEU A 324 -11.63 24.09 16.28
N GLY A 325 -12.12 25.34 16.25
CA GLY A 325 -11.53 26.49 16.94
C GLY A 325 -11.85 26.52 18.44
#